data_AF-A0A9P5LZW5-F1
#
_entry.id   AF-A0A9P5LZW5-F1
#
_cell.length_a   1.000
_cell.length_b   1.000
_cell.length_c   1.000
_cell.angle_alpha   90.00
_cell.angle_beta   90.00
_cell.angle_gamma   90.00
#
_symmetry.space_group_name_H-M   'P 1'
#
loop_
_entity.id
_entity.type
_entity.pdbx_description
1 polymer ?
#
loop_
_entity_poly.entity_id
_entity_poly.type
_entity_poly.pdbx_seq_one_letter_code
_entity_poly.pdbx_strand_id
1 'polypeptide(L)'
;MQEQCDVAFPGLFEEVERPVKLRKNKKVMRKESDDTPALNGFIRAMIFDQQLYIIDTYGKIYSRGIATLHALHRAMLTSPEPLPNIEFTMNVDDKMEGHSQWLYARQAKNEETWLMPEYGFWSWPETKIGSYGEMQMKAILTESEWPWSRKMDKLLWRGATMSLEVRKKFVNVTEGKAWADVKTLDWHNEGSMKNDLKSMDEHCQYKFLAHTEGNSYSARLKYLRNCRSVIVAHELEWMEFFHPLMKKDGPEQNYIEVDREFEGLERKMVELIEGEDQKGIEKIAERSARVFRERYLTPAAETCYWRRLIRGWKEVMGFEVEFFNVTKGGEKKWRGVPVESFLLERRLEWDPY
;
A
#
# COMPACT_ATOMS: atom_id res chain seq x y z
N MET A 1 5.12 -5.08 -22.11
CA MET A 1 6.01 -6.24 -21.86
C MET A 1 6.65 -6.09 -20.49
N GLN A 2 7.08 -7.15 -19.80
CA GLN A 2 7.76 -7.01 -18.49
C GLN A 2 9.02 -6.13 -18.60
N GLU A 3 9.78 -6.27 -19.69
CA GLU A 3 10.98 -5.44 -19.93
C GLU A 3 10.68 -3.94 -19.95
N GLN A 4 9.52 -3.53 -20.48
CA GLN A 4 9.10 -2.11 -20.46
C GLN A 4 8.81 -1.65 -19.03
N CYS A 5 8.24 -2.51 -18.18
CA CYS A 5 8.05 -2.20 -16.76
C CYS A 5 9.39 -2.01 -16.04
N ASP A 6 10.36 -2.88 -16.32
CA ASP A 6 11.70 -2.84 -15.71
C ASP A 6 12.46 -1.55 -16.08
N VAL A 7 12.35 -1.12 -17.35
CA VAL A 7 12.93 0.15 -17.80
C VAL A 7 12.17 1.36 -17.25
N ALA A 8 10.84 1.31 -17.21
CA ALA A 8 10.01 2.43 -16.77
C ALA A 8 10.11 2.68 -15.25
N PHE A 9 10.27 1.63 -14.44
CA PHE A 9 10.17 1.68 -12.99
C PHE A 9 11.37 1.05 -12.26
N PRO A 10 12.60 1.55 -12.45
CA PRO A 10 13.78 1.02 -11.78
C PRO A 10 13.66 1.14 -10.25
N GLY A 11 14.01 0.07 -9.54
CA GLY A 11 13.92 0.00 -8.07
C GLY A 11 12.53 -0.30 -7.51
N LEU A 12 11.47 -0.24 -8.33
CA LEU A 12 10.10 -0.53 -7.86
C LEU A 12 9.92 -1.98 -7.40
N PHE A 13 10.71 -2.90 -7.95
CA PHE A 13 10.53 -4.35 -7.76
C PHE A 13 11.43 -4.94 -6.68
N GLU A 14 12.15 -4.11 -5.91
CA GLU A 14 13.08 -4.56 -4.88
C GLU A 14 12.43 -5.54 -3.89
N GLU A 15 11.18 -5.27 -3.51
CA GLU A 15 10.40 -6.10 -2.57
C GLU A 15 9.82 -7.38 -3.17
N VAL A 16 9.88 -7.54 -4.50
CA VAL A 16 9.65 -8.82 -5.19
C VAL A 16 10.97 -9.57 -5.33
N GLU A 17 12.04 -8.88 -5.71
CA GLU A 17 13.35 -9.50 -5.95
C GLU A 17 14.01 -10.02 -4.68
N ARG A 18 13.81 -9.36 -3.54
CA ARG A 18 14.33 -9.77 -2.25
C ARG A 18 13.92 -11.21 -1.90
N PRO A 19 12.63 -11.56 -1.81
CA PRO A 19 12.24 -12.93 -1.48
C PRO A 19 12.56 -13.92 -2.62
N VAL A 20 12.60 -13.51 -3.90
CA VAL A 20 13.15 -14.36 -4.99
C VAL A 20 14.58 -14.80 -4.69
N LYS A 21 15.45 -13.86 -4.32
CA LYS A 21 16.86 -14.13 -4.00
C LYS A 21 16.99 -15.04 -2.77
N LEU A 22 16.22 -14.77 -1.70
CA LEU A 22 16.21 -15.57 -0.47
C LEU A 22 15.76 -17.03 -0.72
N ARG A 23 14.78 -17.21 -1.60
CA ARG A 23 14.18 -18.53 -1.90
C ARG A 23 14.86 -19.26 -3.07
N LYS A 24 15.98 -18.74 -3.60
CA LYS A 24 16.70 -19.33 -4.75
C LYS A 24 16.99 -20.84 -4.56
N ASN A 25 17.41 -21.23 -3.36
CA ASN A 25 17.78 -22.60 -3.00
C ASN A 25 16.73 -23.31 -2.11
N LYS A 26 15.64 -22.62 -1.74
CA LYS A 26 14.57 -23.14 -0.89
C LYS A 26 13.24 -22.68 -1.47
N LYS A 27 12.72 -23.46 -2.42
CA LYS A 27 11.46 -23.17 -3.10
C LYS A 27 10.28 -23.23 -2.13
N VAL A 28 9.23 -22.45 -2.41
CA VAL A 28 7.96 -22.51 -1.68
C VAL A 28 7.23 -23.78 -2.12
N MET A 29 7.13 -24.76 -1.24
CA MET A 29 6.46 -26.03 -1.52
C MET A 29 4.96 -25.94 -1.26
N ARG A 30 4.15 -26.79 -1.92
CA ARG A 30 2.68 -26.83 -1.74
C ARG A 30 2.29 -26.92 -0.26
N LYS A 31 3.02 -27.71 0.51
CA LYS A 31 2.85 -27.86 1.96
C LYS A 31 2.97 -26.54 2.74
N GLU A 32 3.85 -25.61 2.34
CA GLU A 32 3.93 -24.30 3.01
C GLU A 32 2.66 -23.47 2.79
N SER A 33 2.07 -23.56 1.60
CA SER A 33 0.79 -22.90 1.31
C SER A 33 -0.39 -23.59 2.03
N ASP A 34 -0.36 -24.91 2.14
CA ASP A 34 -1.37 -25.68 2.89
C ASP A 34 -1.29 -25.42 4.40
N ASP A 35 -0.08 -25.28 4.93
CA ASP A 35 0.17 -25.03 6.35
C ASP A 35 0.07 -23.53 6.71
N THR A 36 -0.21 -22.64 5.73
CA THR A 36 -0.42 -21.21 6.00
C THR A 36 -1.70 -21.03 6.84
N PRO A 37 -1.64 -20.42 8.03
CA PRO A 37 -2.80 -20.25 8.88
C PRO A 37 -3.88 -19.41 8.19
N ALA A 38 -5.09 -19.99 8.11
CA ALA A 38 -6.29 -19.30 7.68
C ALA A 38 -6.76 -18.32 8.77
N LEU A 39 -6.10 -17.17 8.86
CA LEU A 39 -6.48 -16.07 9.76
C LEU A 39 -7.44 -15.11 9.05
N ASN A 40 -8.00 -14.16 9.81
CA ASN A 40 -8.91 -13.16 9.25
C ASN A 40 -8.31 -12.49 8.00
N GLY A 41 -9.10 -12.37 6.93
CA GLY A 41 -8.64 -11.76 5.67
C GLY A 41 -7.80 -12.68 4.78
N PHE A 42 -7.71 -13.98 5.10
CA PHE A 42 -6.99 -14.96 4.28
C PHE A 42 -7.71 -15.25 2.97
N ILE A 43 -6.94 -15.32 1.88
CA ILE A 43 -7.38 -15.70 0.55
C ILE A 43 -6.32 -16.63 -0.06
N ARG A 44 -6.72 -17.82 -0.49
CA ARG A 44 -5.93 -18.71 -1.35
C ARG A 44 -6.47 -18.61 -2.76
N ALA A 45 -5.58 -18.40 -3.73
CA ALA A 45 -5.96 -18.24 -5.12
C ALA A 45 -4.97 -18.94 -6.06
N MET A 46 -5.41 -19.18 -7.29
CA MET A 46 -4.53 -19.59 -8.37
C MET A 46 -4.77 -18.75 -9.62
N ILE A 47 -3.68 -18.53 -10.36
CA ILE A 47 -3.74 -18.16 -11.76
C ILE A 47 -3.54 -19.45 -12.55
N PHE A 48 -4.50 -19.78 -13.41
CA PHE A 48 -4.41 -20.94 -14.29
C PHE A 48 -4.97 -20.57 -15.65
N ASP A 49 -4.16 -20.76 -16.70
CA ASP A 49 -4.51 -20.46 -18.09
C ASP A 49 -5.09 -19.06 -18.27
N GLN A 50 -4.34 -18.06 -17.77
CA GLN A 50 -4.70 -16.63 -17.84
C GLN A 50 -5.96 -16.21 -17.05
N GLN A 51 -6.50 -17.10 -16.21
CA GLN A 51 -7.68 -16.82 -15.39
C GLN A 51 -7.36 -16.88 -13.90
N LEU A 52 -8.01 -16.02 -13.12
CA LEU A 52 -7.87 -15.97 -11.66
C LEU A 52 -9.01 -16.74 -11.00
N TYR A 53 -8.66 -17.70 -10.14
CA TYR A 53 -9.60 -18.50 -9.38
C TYR A 53 -9.36 -18.35 -7.88
N ILE A 54 -10.44 -18.20 -7.11
CA ILE A 54 -10.39 -18.18 -5.65
C ILE A 54 -10.64 -19.61 -5.15
N ILE A 55 -9.66 -20.16 -4.44
CA ILE A 55 -9.66 -21.54 -3.95
C ILE A 55 -10.27 -21.60 -2.55
N ASP A 56 -9.86 -20.70 -1.68
CA ASP A 56 -10.28 -20.68 -0.28
C ASP A 56 -10.24 -19.27 0.30
N THR A 57 -11.07 -18.99 1.28
CA THR A 57 -11.11 -17.72 2.00
C THR A 57 -11.47 -17.95 3.46
N TYR A 58 -10.88 -17.15 4.37
CA TYR A 58 -11.23 -17.23 5.78
C TYR A 58 -11.39 -15.85 6.43
N GLY A 59 -12.35 -15.76 7.33
CA GLY A 59 -12.71 -14.53 8.02
C GLY A 59 -13.33 -13.50 7.09
N LYS A 60 -13.20 -12.22 7.43
CA LYS A 60 -13.82 -11.13 6.69
C LYS A 60 -12.81 -10.44 5.78
N ILE A 61 -12.99 -10.60 4.47
CA ILE A 61 -12.19 -9.92 3.45
C ILE A 61 -12.63 -8.46 3.21
N TYR A 62 -13.85 -8.09 3.65
CA TYR A 62 -14.46 -6.76 3.51
C TYR A 62 -14.28 -6.15 2.10
N SER A 63 -14.37 -4.83 1.98
CA SER A 63 -14.06 -4.11 0.73
C SER A 63 -12.59 -4.21 0.34
N ARG A 64 -11.67 -4.31 1.30
CA ARG A 64 -10.22 -4.31 1.08
C ARG A 64 -9.81 -5.49 0.21
N GLY A 65 -10.24 -6.70 0.55
CA GLY A 65 -9.95 -7.89 -0.25
C GLY A 65 -10.60 -7.88 -1.62
N ILE A 66 -11.83 -7.36 -1.72
CA ILE A 66 -12.53 -7.20 -3.01
C ILE A 66 -11.78 -6.19 -3.91
N ALA A 67 -11.36 -5.05 -3.37
CA ALA A 67 -10.58 -4.05 -4.08
C ALA A 67 -9.22 -4.58 -4.55
N THR A 68 -8.51 -5.34 -3.71
CA THR A 68 -7.24 -5.99 -4.07
C THR A 68 -7.43 -7.03 -5.17
N LEU A 69 -8.50 -7.83 -5.11
CA LEU A 69 -8.84 -8.78 -6.19
C LEU A 69 -9.16 -8.06 -7.50
N HIS A 70 -9.88 -6.94 -7.47
CA HIS A 70 -10.10 -6.12 -8.67
C HIS A 70 -8.79 -5.57 -9.24
N ALA A 71 -7.88 -5.07 -8.40
CA ALA A 71 -6.59 -4.55 -8.83
C ALA A 71 -5.73 -5.63 -9.50
N LEU A 72 -5.62 -6.80 -8.86
CA LEU A 72 -4.93 -7.97 -9.40
C LEU A 72 -5.55 -8.42 -10.73
N HIS A 73 -6.89 -8.55 -10.77
CA HIS A 73 -7.60 -8.98 -11.96
C HIS A 73 -7.37 -8.00 -13.14
N ARG A 74 -7.46 -6.68 -12.90
CA ARG A 74 -7.12 -5.66 -13.91
C ARG A 74 -5.68 -5.83 -14.42
N ALA A 75 -4.73 -6.06 -13.51
CA ALA A 75 -3.33 -6.22 -13.90
C ALA A 75 -3.11 -7.45 -14.79
N MET A 76 -3.88 -8.52 -14.57
CA MET A 76 -3.88 -9.73 -15.38
C MET A 76 -4.49 -9.49 -16.77
N LEU A 77 -5.73 -8.99 -16.85
CA LEU A 77 -6.45 -8.79 -18.11
C LEU A 77 -5.73 -7.82 -19.06
N THR A 78 -5.05 -6.83 -18.51
CA THR A 78 -4.32 -5.82 -19.30
C THR A 78 -2.89 -6.25 -19.61
N SER A 79 -2.47 -7.45 -19.21
CA SER A 79 -1.11 -7.93 -19.44
C SER A 79 -0.86 -8.09 -20.94
N PRO A 80 0.20 -7.46 -21.50
CA PRO A 80 0.55 -7.61 -22.91
C PRO A 80 1.21 -8.96 -23.22
N GLU A 81 1.43 -9.80 -22.21
CA GLU A 81 2.07 -11.11 -22.29
C GLU A 81 1.32 -12.10 -21.41
N PRO A 82 1.38 -13.41 -21.74
CA PRO A 82 0.94 -14.45 -20.83
C PRO A 82 1.57 -14.32 -19.43
N LEU A 83 0.79 -14.61 -18.41
CA LEU A 83 1.22 -14.72 -17.02
C LEU A 83 1.34 -16.21 -16.66
N PRO A 84 2.33 -16.60 -15.85
CA PRO A 84 2.52 -18.00 -15.50
C PRO A 84 1.39 -18.52 -14.61
N ASN A 85 1.12 -19.82 -14.71
CA ASN A 85 0.28 -20.51 -13.73
C ASN A 85 0.97 -20.49 -12.36
N ILE A 86 0.28 -19.98 -11.35
CA ILE A 86 0.75 -19.94 -9.97
C ILE A 86 -0.37 -20.26 -8.98
N GLU A 87 -0.01 -20.77 -7.82
CA GLU A 87 -0.89 -20.89 -6.66
C GLU A 87 -0.24 -20.16 -5.49
N PHE A 88 -1.00 -19.31 -4.79
CA PHE A 88 -0.48 -18.44 -3.75
C PHE A 88 -1.53 -18.18 -2.66
N THR A 89 -1.05 -17.74 -1.50
CA THR A 89 -1.87 -17.23 -0.40
C THR A 89 -1.59 -15.75 -0.21
N MET A 90 -2.63 -15.01 0.13
CA MET A 90 -2.54 -13.60 0.50
C MET A 90 -3.41 -13.32 1.72
N ASN A 91 -3.08 -12.26 2.45
CA ASN A 91 -3.88 -11.81 3.57
C ASN A 91 -4.05 -10.29 3.54
N VAL A 92 -5.30 -9.85 3.77
CA VAL A 92 -5.72 -8.45 3.64
C VAL A 92 -5.95 -7.75 4.99
N ASP A 93 -5.55 -8.39 6.09
CA ASP A 93 -5.51 -7.79 7.42
C ASP A 93 -4.28 -6.87 7.58
N ASP A 94 -4.27 -6.08 8.65
CA ASP A 94 -3.23 -5.05 8.87
C ASP A 94 -1.86 -5.66 9.16
N LYS A 95 -1.80 -6.75 9.95
CA LYS A 95 -0.55 -7.34 10.44
C LYS A 95 -0.60 -8.85 10.39
N MET A 96 0.45 -9.44 9.80
CA MET A 96 0.69 -10.89 9.79
C MET A 96 2.18 -11.16 10.02
N GLU A 97 2.51 -12.35 10.54
CA GLU A 97 3.88 -12.77 10.81
C GLU A 97 4.18 -14.13 10.13
N GLY A 98 5.43 -14.32 9.69
CA GLY A 98 6.04 -15.65 9.64
C GLY A 98 5.60 -16.66 8.57
N HIS A 99 5.03 -16.25 7.43
CA HIS A 99 4.69 -17.19 6.33
C HIS A 99 4.97 -16.63 4.93
N SER A 100 5.24 -17.53 3.98
CA SER A 100 5.30 -17.28 2.54
C SER A 100 3.92 -16.90 1.97
N GLN A 101 3.49 -15.66 2.19
CA GLN A 101 2.21 -15.13 1.71
C GLN A 101 2.36 -13.67 1.28
N TRP A 102 1.41 -13.20 0.46
CA TRP A 102 1.37 -11.81 -0.01
C TRP A 102 0.61 -10.92 0.99
N LEU A 103 1.23 -9.83 1.41
CA LEU A 103 0.73 -8.91 2.45
C LEU A 103 0.87 -7.45 1.99
N TYR A 104 0.10 -6.54 2.58
CA TYR A 104 0.25 -5.11 2.29
C TYR A 104 1.51 -4.48 2.89
N ALA A 105 1.93 -4.95 4.06
CA ALA A 105 3.11 -4.45 4.74
C ALA A 105 3.85 -5.54 5.51
N ARG A 106 5.13 -5.28 5.77
CA ARG A 106 5.99 -6.15 6.58
C ARG A 106 6.97 -5.33 7.40
N GLN A 107 7.48 -5.93 8.47
CA GLN A 107 8.69 -5.43 9.14
C GLN A 107 9.93 -6.07 8.51
N ALA A 108 11.11 -5.46 8.71
CA ALA A 108 12.37 -5.96 8.16
C ALA A 108 12.67 -7.41 8.52
N LYS A 109 12.40 -7.79 9.78
CA LYS A 109 12.56 -9.17 10.30
C LYS A 109 11.67 -10.22 9.64
N ASN A 110 10.58 -9.81 8.99
CA ASN A 110 9.64 -10.73 8.33
C ASN A 110 10.13 -10.98 6.90
N GLU A 111 11.16 -11.81 6.75
CA GLU A 111 11.83 -12.04 5.47
C GLU A 111 11.04 -12.95 4.51
N GLU A 112 10.18 -13.82 5.04
CA GLU A 112 9.44 -14.81 4.25
C GLU A 112 8.23 -14.22 3.52
N THR A 113 7.76 -13.03 3.92
CA THR A 113 6.57 -12.41 3.37
C THR A 113 6.87 -11.64 2.07
N TRP A 114 5.86 -11.52 1.22
CA TRP A 114 5.93 -10.78 -0.04
C TRP A 114 5.02 -9.57 0.05
N LEU A 115 5.48 -8.42 -0.44
CA LEU A 115 4.64 -7.22 -0.46
C LEU A 115 3.80 -7.17 -1.73
N MET A 116 2.50 -6.92 -1.57
CA MET A 116 1.57 -6.63 -2.64
C MET A 116 1.03 -5.20 -2.54
N PRO A 117 0.63 -4.57 -3.66
CA PRO A 117 -0.08 -3.29 -3.61
C PRO A 117 -1.36 -3.42 -2.78
N GLU A 118 -1.65 -2.40 -1.99
CA GLU A 118 -2.81 -2.41 -1.10
C GLU A 118 -4.10 -1.89 -1.76
N TYR A 119 -5.23 -2.23 -1.15
CA TYR A 119 -6.58 -1.98 -1.65
C TYR A 119 -6.86 -0.52 -2.09
N GLY A 120 -6.22 0.46 -1.46
CA GLY A 120 -6.41 1.87 -1.76
C GLY A 120 -5.87 2.33 -3.11
N PHE A 121 -5.04 1.53 -3.79
CA PHE A 121 -4.68 1.77 -5.20
C PHE A 121 -5.86 1.49 -6.16
N TRP A 122 -6.82 0.67 -5.73
CA TRP A 122 -8.11 0.55 -6.39
C TRP A 122 -9.09 1.63 -5.90
N SER A 123 -9.49 1.56 -4.62
CA SER A 123 -10.45 2.49 -4.00
C SER A 123 -10.50 2.31 -2.47
N TRP A 124 -10.89 3.34 -1.72
CA TRP A 124 -11.08 3.25 -0.26
C TRP A 124 -12.33 4.01 0.26
N PRO A 125 -13.53 3.54 -0.13
CA PRO A 125 -14.77 4.30 0.04
C PRO A 125 -15.19 4.49 1.51
N GLU A 126 -14.75 3.64 2.45
CA GLU A 126 -15.04 3.76 3.89
C GLU A 126 -14.56 5.10 4.46
N THR A 127 -13.45 5.60 3.92
CA THR A 127 -12.86 6.90 4.31
C THR A 127 -13.30 8.03 3.39
N LYS A 128 -14.31 7.79 2.53
CA LYS A 128 -14.77 8.70 1.47
C LYS A 128 -13.67 9.05 0.46
N ILE A 129 -12.69 8.17 0.31
CA ILE A 129 -11.69 8.25 -0.74
C ILE A 129 -12.14 7.32 -1.86
N GLY A 130 -12.43 7.88 -3.03
CA GLY A 130 -12.84 7.11 -4.19
C GLY A 130 -11.67 6.36 -4.82
N SER A 131 -11.68 6.24 -6.14
CA SER A 131 -10.58 5.60 -6.86
C SER A 131 -9.27 6.36 -6.67
N TYR A 132 -8.13 5.67 -6.75
CA TYR A 132 -6.83 6.35 -6.64
C TYR A 132 -6.68 7.47 -7.68
N GLY A 133 -7.08 7.21 -8.93
CA GLY A 133 -7.06 8.22 -10.00
C GLY A 133 -7.94 9.44 -9.74
N GLU A 134 -9.14 9.24 -9.16
CA GLU A 134 -9.99 10.36 -8.73
C GLU A 134 -9.30 11.21 -7.65
N MET A 135 -8.66 10.57 -6.66
CA MET A 135 -7.89 11.28 -5.64
C MET A 135 -6.74 12.09 -6.26
N GLN A 136 -5.99 11.51 -7.21
CA GLN A 136 -4.90 12.22 -7.90
C GLN A 136 -5.42 13.45 -8.65
N MET A 137 -6.57 13.33 -9.33
CA MET A 137 -7.21 14.44 -10.03
C MET A 137 -7.59 15.56 -9.05
N LYS A 138 -8.22 15.23 -7.91
CA LYS A 138 -8.57 16.22 -6.87
C LYS A 138 -7.32 16.92 -6.33
N ALA A 139 -6.26 16.17 -6.04
CA ALA A 139 -5.00 16.74 -5.57
C ALA A 139 -4.42 17.76 -6.58
N ILE A 140 -4.38 17.41 -7.87
CA ILE A 140 -3.91 18.31 -8.94
C ILE A 140 -4.78 19.58 -9.03
N LEU A 141 -6.10 19.44 -8.95
CA LEU A 141 -7.03 20.58 -8.96
C LEU A 141 -6.79 21.50 -7.75
N THR A 142 -6.71 20.96 -6.54
CA THR A 142 -6.41 21.76 -5.35
C THR A 142 -5.06 22.44 -5.44
N GLU A 143 -4.03 21.75 -5.94
CA GLU A 143 -2.70 22.31 -6.13
C GLU A 143 -2.64 23.44 -7.17
N SER A 144 -3.52 23.41 -8.18
CA SER A 144 -3.62 24.50 -9.16
C SER A 144 -4.07 25.82 -8.50
N GLU A 145 -4.88 25.72 -7.45
CA GLU A 145 -5.31 26.87 -6.64
C GLU A 145 -4.36 27.16 -5.47
N TRP A 146 -3.62 26.15 -5.01
CA TRP A 146 -2.67 26.18 -3.90
C TRP A 146 -1.24 25.85 -4.38
N PRO A 147 -0.63 26.72 -5.21
CA PRO A 147 0.78 26.58 -5.54
C PRO A 147 1.63 26.68 -4.27
N TRP A 148 2.87 26.17 -4.32
CA TRP A 148 3.79 26.13 -3.18
C TRP A 148 3.88 27.46 -2.40
N SER A 149 3.96 28.59 -3.11
CA SER A 149 4.02 29.93 -2.51
C SER A 149 2.78 30.32 -1.70
N ARG A 150 1.63 29.66 -1.92
CA ARG A 150 0.37 29.88 -1.21
C ARG A 150 0.11 28.83 -0.13
N LYS A 151 0.76 27.65 -0.20
CA LYS A 151 0.57 26.58 0.79
C LYS A 151 0.92 27.09 2.20
N MET A 152 0.15 26.65 3.19
CA MET A 152 0.34 27.01 4.59
C MET A 152 1.64 26.43 5.16
N ASP A 153 2.38 27.29 5.87
CA ASP A 153 3.62 26.98 6.59
C ASP A 153 3.36 26.25 7.91
N LYS A 154 2.66 25.12 7.86
CA LYS A 154 2.34 24.28 9.02
C LYS A 154 2.48 22.80 8.73
N LEU A 155 2.79 22.04 9.76
CA LEU A 155 2.71 20.58 9.76
C LEU A 155 1.26 20.14 9.96
N LEU A 156 0.63 19.60 8.91
CA LEU A 156 -0.72 19.05 9.00
C LEU A 156 -0.70 17.57 9.37
N TRP A 157 -1.60 17.18 10.29
CA TRP A 157 -2.00 15.79 10.47
C TRP A 157 -3.45 15.67 10.94
N ARG A 158 -4.17 14.70 10.38
CA ARG A 158 -5.52 14.28 10.80
C ARG A 158 -5.59 12.76 10.89
N GLY A 159 -5.91 12.23 12.06
CA GLY A 159 -6.04 10.79 12.24
C GLY A 159 -6.52 10.38 13.62
N ALA A 160 -6.99 9.15 13.75
CA ALA A 160 -7.27 8.55 15.05
C ALA A 160 -5.96 8.13 15.73
N THR A 161 -5.83 8.31 17.04
CA THR A 161 -4.66 7.83 17.80
C THR A 161 -4.60 6.31 17.86
N MET A 162 -5.76 5.64 17.80
CA MET A 162 -5.90 4.17 17.85
C MET A 162 -5.20 3.54 19.07
N SER A 163 -5.06 4.30 20.16
CA SER A 163 -4.26 3.91 21.33
C SER A 163 -2.77 3.63 21.07
N LEU A 164 -2.27 3.91 19.86
CA LEU A 164 -0.88 3.66 19.44
C LEU A 164 0.07 4.66 20.08
N GLU A 165 1.17 4.15 20.64
CA GLU A 165 2.16 4.96 21.35
C GLU A 165 2.79 6.03 20.44
N VAL A 166 3.22 5.66 19.23
CA VAL A 166 3.79 6.59 18.25
C VAL A 166 2.84 7.76 17.93
N ARG A 167 1.53 7.50 17.79
CA ARG A 167 0.55 8.57 17.52
C ARG A 167 0.25 9.42 18.75
N LYS A 168 0.22 8.82 19.94
CA LYS A 168 0.05 9.55 21.21
C LYS A 168 1.21 10.52 21.45
N LYS A 169 2.44 10.06 21.26
CA LYS A 169 3.66 10.88 21.37
C LYS A 169 3.64 12.03 20.35
N PHE A 170 3.36 11.72 19.07
CA PHE A 170 3.25 12.73 18.03
C PHE A 170 2.25 13.83 18.38
N VAL A 171 1.02 13.46 18.78
CA VAL A 171 -0.03 14.43 19.15
C VAL A 171 0.42 15.30 20.33
N ASN A 172 1.00 14.71 21.37
CA ASN A 172 1.49 15.44 22.55
C ASN A 172 2.57 16.47 22.18
N VAL A 173 3.60 16.07 21.41
CA VAL A 173 4.70 16.96 21.02
C VAL A 173 4.22 18.14 20.14
N THR A 174 3.11 17.94 19.41
CA THR A 174 2.51 18.96 18.53
C THR A 174 1.45 19.83 19.21
N GLU A 175 1.03 19.51 20.44
CA GLU A 175 -0.08 20.18 21.11
C GLU A 175 0.22 21.66 21.40
N GLY A 176 -0.70 22.54 20.99
CA GLY A 176 -0.57 23.99 21.22
C GLY A 176 0.55 24.67 20.43
N LYS A 177 1.25 23.97 19.54
CA LYS A 177 2.38 24.52 18.77
C LYS A 177 1.90 25.33 17.57
N ALA A 178 2.40 26.55 17.41
CA ALA A 178 2.00 27.44 16.31
C ALA A 178 2.32 26.88 14.91
N TRP A 179 3.41 26.12 14.79
CA TRP A 179 3.84 25.44 13.56
C TRP A 179 3.03 24.17 13.24
N ALA A 180 2.20 23.69 14.17
CA ALA A 180 1.43 22.47 14.01
C ALA A 180 -0.05 22.76 13.73
N ASP A 181 -0.61 22.09 12.73
CA ASP A 181 -2.04 21.93 12.56
C ASP A 181 -2.35 20.44 12.69
N VAL A 182 -2.30 19.93 13.92
CA VAL A 182 -2.48 18.51 14.25
C VAL A 182 -3.75 18.36 15.06
N LYS A 183 -4.65 17.48 14.60
CA LYS A 183 -5.87 17.13 15.32
C LYS A 183 -6.16 15.65 15.27
N THR A 184 -6.59 15.11 16.41
CA THR A 184 -7.09 13.75 16.52
C THR A 184 -8.51 13.67 15.96
N LEU A 185 -8.78 12.68 15.12
CA LEU A 185 -10.12 12.40 14.63
C LEU A 185 -10.76 11.31 15.49
N ASP A 186 -12.00 11.55 15.90
CA ASP A 186 -12.89 10.54 16.45
C ASP A 186 -14.01 10.24 15.44
N TRP A 187 -13.93 9.06 14.82
CA TRP A 187 -14.89 8.60 13.80
C TRP A 187 -16.30 8.41 14.35
N HIS A 188 -16.45 8.27 15.68
CA HIS A 188 -17.74 8.14 16.34
C HIS A 188 -18.31 9.48 16.79
N ASN A 189 -17.56 10.58 16.61
CA ASN A 189 -17.97 11.92 16.98
C ASN A 189 -18.26 12.77 15.73
N GLU A 190 -19.53 13.07 15.48
CA GLU A 190 -19.94 13.89 14.33
C GLU A 190 -19.32 15.28 14.32
N GLY A 191 -19.11 15.88 15.50
CA GLY A 191 -18.47 17.18 15.63
C GLY A 191 -17.02 17.16 15.15
N SER A 192 -16.25 16.13 15.54
CA SER A 192 -14.88 15.93 15.05
C SER A 192 -14.86 15.70 13.54
N MET A 193 -15.76 14.84 13.05
CA MET A 193 -15.85 14.55 11.62
C MET A 193 -16.27 15.75 10.77
N LYS A 194 -17.05 16.69 11.33
CA LYS A 194 -17.49 17.91 10.66
C LYS A 194 -16.44 19.03 10.69
N ASN A 195 -15.73 19.19 11.80
CA ASN A 195 -14.90 20.37 12.04
C ASN A 195 -13.40 20.11 11.83
N ASP A 196 -12.95 18.87 12.01
CA ASP A 196 -11.54 18.53 12.03
C ASP A 196 -11.11 17.68 10.83
N LEU A 197 -12.02 16.88 10.26
CA LEU A 197 -11.72 16.08 9.08
C LEU A 197 -11.23 16.99 7.95
N LYS A 198 -10.15 16.55 7.30
CA LYS A 198 -9.67 17.10 6.04
C LYS A 198 -9.71 15.99 5.01
N SER A 199 -10.31 16.26 3.85
CA SER A 199 -10.21 15.36 2.70
C SER A 199 -8.74 15.24 2.26
N MET A 200 -8.42 14.19 1.50
CA MET A 200 -7.05 13.97 1.08
C MET A 200 -6.49 15.09 0.21
N ASP A 201 -7.32 15.72 -0.61
CA ASP A 201 -6.95 16.87 -1.44
C ASP A 201 -6.82 18.18 -0.64
N GLU A 202 -7.61 18.38 0.43
CA GLU A 202 -7.41 19.52 1.33
C GLU A 202 -6.04 19.50 2.04
N HIS A 203 -5.42 18.33 2.20
CA HIS A 203 -4.05 18.26 2.70
C HIS A 203 -3.07 19.00 1.78
N CYS A 204 -3.37 19.08 0.48
CA CYS A 204 -2.51 19.75 -0.48
C CYS A 204 -2.42 21.28 -0.30
N GLN A 205 -3.18 21.85 0.64
CA GLN A 205 -3.09 23.25 1.03
C GLN A 205 -1.92 23.55 1.98
N TYR A 206 -1.20 22.53 2.45
CA TYR A 206 -0.13 22.66 3.45
C TYR A 206 1.23 22.27 2.87
N LYS A 207 2.31 22.97 3.29
CA LYS A 207 3.68 22.65 2.84
C LYS A 207 4.20 21.36 3.46
N PHE A 208 3.83 21.05 4.70
CA PHE A 208 4.35 19.91 5.45
C PHE A 208 3.22 18.98 5.87
N LEU A 209 3.35 17.69 5.52
CA LEU A 209 2.37 16.66 5.81
C LEU A 209 3.00 15.58 6.67
N ALA A 210 2.48 15.39 7.88
CA ALA A 210 3.01 14.38 8.77
C ALA A 210 2.50 12.99 8.36
N HIS A 211 3.40 12.01 8.35
CA HIS A 211 3.05 10.61 8.21
C HIS A 211 3.43 9.85 9.48
N THR A 212 2.46 9.10 10.01
CA THR A 212 2.64 8.21 11.16
C THR A 212 2.09 6.82 10.85
N GLU A 213 2.77 5.81 11.35
CA GLU A 213 2.34 4.41 11.25
C GLU A 213 1.01 4.16 11.96
N GLY A 214 0.35 3.06 11.60
CA GLY A 214 -0.91 2.60 12.18
C GLY A 214 -0.70 1.36 13.04
N ASN A 215 -1.68 0.45 13.03
CA ASN A 215 -1.49 -0.90 13.57
C ASN A 215 -0.28 -1.60 12.91
N SER A 216 -0.05 -1.28 11.63
CA SER A 216 1.14 -1.61 10.87
C SER A 216 1.57 -0.38 10.05
N TYR A 217 1.46 -0.45 8.73
CA TYR A 217 1.57 0.72 7.86
C TYR A 217 0.36 1.65 8.02
N SER A 218 0.45 2.85 7.42
CA SER A 218 -0.73 3.68 7.20
C SER A 218 -0.93 3.94 5.72
N ALA A 219 -2.03 3.42 5.17
CA ALA A 219 -2.44 3.60 3.78
C ALA A 219 -2.60 5.07 3.33
N ARG A 220 -2.46 6.04 4.25
CA ARG A 220 -2.49 7.48 3.97
C ARG A 220 -1.29 7.94 3.14
N LEU A 221 -0.10 7.34 3.31
CA LEU A 221 1.14 7.87 2.75
C LEU A 221 1.05 8.11 1.24
N LYS A 222 0.61 7.10 0.49
CA LYS A 222 0.45 7.19 -0.97
C LYS A 222 -0.45 8.33 -1.44
N TYR A 223 -1.41 8.78 -0.61
CA TYR A 223 -2.30 9.89 -0.94
C TYR A 223 -1.61 11.23 -0.66
N LEU A 224 -0.92 11.38 0.47
CA LEU A 224 -0.16 12.60 0.81
C LEU A 224 0.89 12.92 -0.24
N ARG A 225 1.50 11.88 -0.83
CA ARG A 225 2.51 11.99 -1.89
C ARG A 225 2.00 12.65 -3.18
N ASN A 226 0.68 12.82 -3.35
CA ASN A 226 0.10 13.52 -4.50
C ASN A 226 0.05 15.04 -4.37
N CYS A 227 0.36 15.59 -3.20
CA CYS A 227 0.10 16.99 -2.87
C CYS A 227 1.25 17.98 -3.16
N ARG A 228 2.39 17.52 -3.73
CA ARG A 228 3.65 18.32 -3.83
C ARG A 228 3.91 19.11 -2.54
N SER A 229 3.84 18.38 -1.44
CA SER A 229 4.16 18.81 -0.09
C SER A 229 5.33 17.98 0.41
N VAL A 230 6.06 18.50 1.38
CA VAL A 230 7.11 17.75 2.07
C VAL A 230 6.44 16.77 3.03
N ILE A 231 6.74 15.48 2.85
CA ILE A 231 6.37 14.47 3.83
C ILE A 231 7.36 14.52 4.98
N VAL A 232 6.85 14.67 6.20
CA VAL A 232 7.61 14.53 7.44
C VAL A 232 7.18 13.23 8.09
N ALA A 233 8.05 12.23 8.10
CA ALA A 233 7.75 10.90 8.61
C ALA A 233 8.77 10.54 9.69
N HIS A 234 8.31 9.86 10.73
CA HIS A 234 9.25 9.24 11.67
C HIS A 234 9.98 8.05 11.01
N GLU A 235 11.04 7.55 11.64
CA GLU A 235 11.68 6.30 11.22
C GLU A 235 10.64 5.15 11.20
N LEU A 236 10.40 4.60 10.00
CA LEU A 236 9.35 3.62 9.74
C LEU A 236 9.84 2.19 10.04
N GLU A 237 9.01 1.41 10.73
CA GLU A 237 9.26 -0.01 10.97
C GLU A 237 8.55 -0.91 9.94
N TRP A 238 7.47 -0.40 9.34
CA TRP A 238 6.62 -1.08 8.39
C TRP A 238 6.92 -0.61 6.97
N MET A 239 7.17 -1.59 6.11
CA MET A 239 7.48 -1.39 4.70
C MET A 239 6.29 -1.76 3.82
N GLU A 240 5.90 -0.82 2.96
CA GLU A 240 5.07 -1.04 1.77
C GLU A 240 5.97 -1.20 0.53
N PHE A 241 5.42 -1.73 -0.56
CA PHE A 241 6.22 -2.09 -1.75
C PHE A 241 7.00 -0.92 -2.39
N PHE A 242 6.54 0.31 -2.21
CA PHE A 242 7.17 1.52 -2.77
C PHE A 242 8.14 2.21 -1.80
N HIS A 243 8.25 1.76 -0.54
CA HIS A 243 9.15 2.37 0.45
C HIS A 243 10.64 2.34 0.05
N PRO A 244 11.19 1.36 -0.69
CA PRO A 244 12.59 1.41 -1.15
C PRO A 244 12.95 2.66 -1.99
N LEU A 245 11.95 3.29 -2.59
CA LEU A 245 12.08 4.51 -3.40
C LEU A 245 12.11 5.79 -2.55
N MET A 246 11.80 5.69 -1.25
CA MET A 246 11.91 6.81 -0.32
C MET A 246 13.38 7.07 0.00
N LYS A 247 13.80 8.32 -0.17
CA LYS A 247 15.18 8.76 0.09
C LYS A 247 15.15 9.87 1.13
N LYS A 248 15.75 9.60 2.29
CA LYS A 248 15.78 10.53 3.42
C LYS A 248 16.87 11.60 3.32
N ASP A 249 17.93 11.34 2.56
CA ASP A 249 19.10 12.20 2.45
C ASP A 249 19.66 12.22 1.01
N GLY A 250 20.59 13.14 0.77
CA GLY A 250 21.35 13.24 -0.48
C GLY A 250 20.60 13.92 -1.63
N PRO A 251 21.18 13.93 -2.85
CA PRO A 251 20.63 14.65 -3.99
C PRO A 251 19.23 14.20 -4.42
N GLU A 252 18.84 12.97 -4.06
CA GLU A 252 17.54 12.37 -4.37
C GLU A 252 16.54 12.42 -3.19
N GLN A 253 16.86 13.14 -2.10
CA GLN A 253 15.99 13.26 -0.93
C GLN A 253 14.56 13.66 -1.30
N ASN A 254 13.57 12.86 -0.89
CA ASN A 254 12.17 13.08 -1.26
C ASN A 254 11.22 13.07 -0.05
N TYR A 255 11.75 13.02 1.17
CA TYR A 255 11.03 13.26 2.41
C TYR A 255 11.98 13.69 3.52
N ILE A 256 11.42 14.18 4.62
CA ILE A 256 12.15 14.46 5.84
C ILE A 256 11.86 13.32 6.82
N GLU A 257 12.91 12.60 7.20
CA GLU A 257 12.84 11.64 8.31
C GLU A 257 13.08 12.38 9.63
N VAL A 258 12.29 12.04 10.65
CA VAL A 258 12.47 12.48 12.03
C VAL A 258 12.61 11.27 12.95
N ASP A 259 13.09 11.51 14.15
CA ASP A 259 13.21 10.50 15.19
C ASP A 259 11.85 9.82 15.49
N ARG A 260 11.89 8.50 15.80
CA ARG A 260 10.69 7.69 16.06
C ARG A 260 9.89 8.15 17.28
N GLU A 261 10.60 8.71 18.25
CA GLU A 261 10.06 9.27 19.48
C GLU A 261 9.70 10.75 19.32
N PHE A 262 9.92 11.32 18.13
CA PHE A 262 9.73 12.72 17.76
C PHE A 262 10.64 13.69 18.55
N GLU A 263 11.77 13.19 19.07
CA GLU A 263 12.76 14.04 19.71
C GLU A 263 13.29 15.09 18.71
N GLY A 264 13.24 16.35 19.11
CA GLY A 264 13.69 17.47 18.28
C GLY A 264 12.77 17.84 17.11
N LEU A 265 11.56 17.26 17.01
CA LEU A 265 10.59 17.59 15.96
C LEU A 265 10.30 19.10 15.87
N GLU A 266 10.11 19.77 17.01
CA GLU A 266 9.87 21.22 17.06
C GLU A 266 11.02 22.00 16.42
N ARG A 267 12.26 21.73 16.83
CA ARG A 267 13.45 22.36 16.24
C ARG A 267 13.50 22.12 14.73
N LYS A 268 13.20 20.89 14.29
CA LYS A 268 13.21 20.56 12.86
C LYS A 268 12.13 21.31 12.09
N MET A 269 10.93 21.44 12.65
CA MET A 269 9.83 22.17 12.00
C MET A 269 10.10 23.67 11.93
N VAL A 270 10.66 24.27 12.99
CA VAL A 270 11.10 25.67 12.98
C VAL A 270 12.18 25.88 11.90
N GLU A 271 13.17 25.00 11.81
CA GLU A 271 14.20 25.04 10.75
C GLU A 271 13.58 24.95 9.34
N LEU A 272 12.58 24.09 9.14
CA LEU A 272 11.92 23.93 7.85
C LEU A 272 11.05 25.15 7.48
N ILE A 273 10.38 25.76 8.45
CA ILE A 273 9.45 26.87 8.20
C ILE A 273 10.19 28.22 8.10
N GLU A 274 11.14 28.46 9.01
CA GLU A 274 11.80 29.76 9.18
C GLU A 274 13.23 29.78 8.64
N GLY A 275 13.79 28.62 8.27
CA GLY A 275 15.15 28.52 7.75
C GLY A 275 15.35 29.11 6.36
N GLU A 276 16.60 29.37 6.02
CA GLU A 276 16.99 30.08 4.79
C GLU A 276 16.87 29.23 3.51
N ASP A 277 16.93 27.89 3.62
CA ASP A 277 16.90 26.98 2.46
C ASP A 277 15.46 26.64 1.98
N GLN A 278 14.61 27.65 1.86
CA GLN A 278 13.23 27.47 1.36
C GLN A 278 13.19 26.84 -0.04
N LYS A 279 14.20 27.12 -0.87
CA LYS A 279 14.31 26.53 -2.22
C LYS A 279 14.67 25.05 -2.18
N GLY A 280 15.54 24.62 -1.27
CA GLY A 280 15.86 23.20 -1.08
C GLY A 280 14.64 22.41 -0.61
N ILE A 281 13.86 22.99 0.30
CA ILE A 281 12.62 22.38 0.83
C ILE A 281 11.57 22.21 -0.27
N GLU A 282 11.35 23.24 -1.10
CA GLU A 282 10.44 23.12 -2.27
C GLU A 282 10.89 22.00 -3.21
N LYS A 283 12.20 21.89 -3.48
CA LYS A 283 12.74 20.81 -4.32
C LYS A 283 12.48 19.42 -3.75
N ILE A 284 12.47 19.24 -2.43
CA ILE A 284 12.10 17.96 -1.80
C ILE A 284 10.64 17.62 -2.11
N ALA A 285 9.73 18.60 -2.00
CA ALA A 285 8.31 18.43 -2.31
C ALA A 285 8.07 18.12 -3.80
N GLU A 286 8.74 18.85 -4.70
CA GLU A 286 8.72 18.61 -6.15
C GLU A 286 9.25 17.22 -6.50
N ARG A 287 10.37 16.82 -5.90
CA ARG A 287 10.96 15.50 -6.10
C ARG A 287 10.02 14.41 -5.62
N SER A 288 9.39 14.58 -4.46
CA SER A 288 8.37 13.64 -3.96
C SER A 288 7.23 13.47 -4.97
N ALA A 289 6.68 14.56 -5.49
CA ALA A 289 5.61 14.49 -6.49
C ALA A 289 6.07 13.79 -7.79
N ARG A 290 7.24 14.16 -8.31
CA ARG A 290 7.83 13.56 -9.52
C ARG A 290 8.09 12.06 -9.37
N VAL A 291 8.63 11.64 -8.22
CA VAL A 291 8.91 10.23 -7.94
C VAL A 291 7.61 9.47 -7.76
N PHE A 292 6.73 9.90 -6.86
CA PHE A 292 5.61 9.09 -6.44
C PHE A 292 4.36 9.31 -7.31
N ARG A 293 3.83 10.54 -7.35
CA ARG A 293 2.59 10.82 -8.12
C ARG A 293 2.75 10.57 -9.61
N GLU A 294 3.85 11.02 -10.19
CA GLU A 294 4.03 11.06 -11.65
C GLU A 294 4.66 9.78 -12.21
N ARG A 295 5.23 8.92 -11.35
CA ARG A 295 5.93 7.70 -11.78
C ARG A 295 5.54 6.47 -11.00
N TYR A 296 5.97 6.34 -9.74
CA TYR A 296 5.96 5.05 -9.03
C TYR A 296 4.66 4.66 -8.34
N LEU A 297 3.73 5.60 -8.15
CA LEU A 297 2.37 5.33 -7.64
C LEU A 297 1.30 5.47 -8.72
N THR A 298 1.70 5.51 -9.99
CA THR A 298 0.74 5.55 -11.11
C THR A 298 0.02 4.21 -11.28
N PRO A 299 -1.18 4.17 -11.90
CA PRO A 299 -1.83 2.91 -12.24
C PRO A 299 -0.97 1.96 -13.08
N ALA A 300 -0.08 2.52 -13.91
CA ALA A 300 0.88 1.75 -14.70
C ALA A 300 1.95 1.08 -13.81
N ALA A 301 2.52 1.81 -12.85
CA ALA A 301 3.49 1.26 -11.89
C ALA A 301 2.88 0.15 -11.03
N GLU A 302 1.68 0.38 -10.49
CA GLU A 302 0.95 -0.62 -9.71
C GLU A 302 0.70 -1.91 -10.52
N THR A 303 0.22 -1.76 -11.75
CA THR A 303 -0.04 -2.88 -12.66
C THR A 303 1.25 -3.62 -13.02
N CYS A 304 2.36 -2.91 -13.27
CA CYS A 304 3.67 -3.51 -13.48
C CYS A 304 4.15 -4.28 -12.24
N TYR A 305 3.92 -3.77 -11.04
CA TYR A 305 4.29 -4.44 -9.79
C TYR A 305 3.53 -5.75 -9.62
N TRP A 306 2.21 -5.76 -9.83
CA TRP A 306 1.41 -7.00 -9.78
C TRP A 306 1.96 -8.08 -10.73
N ARG A 307 2.27 -7.72 -11.97
CA ARG A 307 2.80 -8.66 -12.97
C ARG A 307 4.18 -9.18 -12.58
N ARG A 308 5.05 -8.32 -12.05
CA ARG A 308 6.37 -8.71 -11.54
C ARG A 308 6.25 -9.62 -10.33
N LEU A 309 5.32 -9.34 -9.41
CA LEU A 309 5.02 -10.18 -8.24
C LEU A 309 4.60 -11.60 -8.68
N ILE A 310 3.69 -11.72 -9.65
CA ILE A 310 3.26 -13.01 -10.21
C ILE A 310 4.45 -13.80 -10.80
N ARG A 311 5.30 -13.13 -11.59
CA ARG A 311 6.50 -13.74 -12.19
C ARG A 311 7.51 -14.18 -11.13
N GLY A 312 7.84 -13.29 -10.19
CA GLY A 312 8.77 -13.58 -9.10
C GLY A 312 8.27 -14.73 -8.22
N TRP A 313 6.97 -14.81 -7.96
CA TRP A 313 6.39 -15.93 -7.24
C TRP A 313 6.55 -17.26 -8.01
N LYS A 314 6.28 -17.29 -9.33
CA LYS A 314 6.50 -18.50 -10.14
C LYS A 314 7.96 -18.97 -10.08
N GLU A 315 8.92 -18.04 -10.07
CA GLU A 315 10.35 -18.39 -10.00
C GLU A 315 10.69 -19.20 -8.74
N VAL A 316 9.98 -19.00 -7.63
CA VAL A 316 10.26 -19.67 -6.35
C VAL A 316 9.28 -20.79 -6.00
N MET A 317 8.18 -20.92 -6.75
CA MET A 317 7.17 -21.96 -6.53
C MET A 317 7.77 -23.34 -6.89
N GLY A 318 7.78 -24.26 -5.91
CA GLY A 318 8.40 -25.58 -6.02
C GLY A 318 7.47 -26.69 -6.49
N PHE A 319 6.30 -26.35 -7.04
CA PHE A 319 5.27 -27.29 -7.46
C PHE A 319 4.51 -26.75 -8.67
N GLU A 320 3.78 -27.62 -9.37
CA GLU A 320 2.89 -27.23 -10.47
C GLU A 320 1.47 -27.02 -9.99
N VAL A 321 0.77 -26.07 -10.63
CA VAL A 321 -0.62 -25.76 -10.31
C VAL A 321 -1.51 -26.89 -10.82
N GLU A 322 -2.29 -27.45 -9.90
CA GLU A 322 -3.32 -28.42 -10.23
C GLU A 322 -4.64 -27.68 -10.32
N PHE A 323 -5.33 -27.76 -11.47
CA PHE A 323 -6.61 -27.07 -11.63
C PHE A 323 -7.79 -27.85 -11.03
N PHE A 324 -7.70 -29.18 -11.05
CA PHE A 324 -8.75 -30.07 -10.59
C PHE A 324 -8.36 -30.74 -9.27
N ASN A 325 -9.33 -30.87 -8.36
CA ASN A 325 -9.31 -31.87 -7.31
C ASN A 325 -9.88 -33.17 -7.90
N VAL A 326 -9.11 -34.25 -7.79
CA VAL A 326 -9.56 -35.58 -8.21
C VAL A 326 -10.01 -36.33 -6.97
N THR A 327 -11.30 -36.67 -6.89
CA THR A 327 -11.84 -37.42 -5.74
C THR A 327 -11.34 -38.88 -5.76
N LYS A 328 -11.53 -39.62 -4.67
CA LYS A 328 -11.19 -41.06 -4.61
C LYS A 328 -11.88 -41.89 -5.70
N GLY A 329 -13.02 -41.42 -6.23
CA GLY A 329 -13.75 -42.05 -7.33
C GLY A 329 -13.33 -41.60 -8.73
N GLY A 330 -12.31 -40.74 -8.86
CA GLY A 330 -11.82 -40.23 -10.15
C GLY A 330 -12.59 -39.04 -10.72
N GLU A 331 -13.62 -38.54 -10.01
CA GLU A 331 -14.36 -37.35 -10.40
C GLU A 331 -13.45 -36.12 -10.32
N LYS A 332 -13.44 -35.30 -11.38
CA LYS A 332 -12.67 -34.05 -11.44
C LYS A 332 -13.56 -32.87 -11.10
N LYS A 333 -13.26 -32.17 -10.01
CA LYS A 333 -13.91 -30.91 -9.62
C LYS A 333 -12.92 -29.77 -9.70
N TRP A 334 -13.37 -28.60 -10.15
CA TRP A 334 -12.52 -27.41 -10.18
C TRP A 334 -12.11 -27.03 -8.75
N ARG A 335 -10.86 -26.60 -8.55
CA ARG A 335 -10.35 -26.25 -7.21
C ARG A 335 -10.76 -24.88 -6.73
N GLY A 336 -11.28 -24.02 -7.60
CA GLY A 336 -11.66 -22.66 -7.25
C GLY A 336 -12.73 -22.08 -8.15
N VAL A 337 -13.32 -20.99 -7.70
CA VAL A 337 -14.36 -20.22 -8.39
C VAL A 337 -13.70 -19.10 -9.21
N PRO A 338 -14.13 -18.85 -10.45
CA PRO A 338 -13.66 -17.69 -11.23
C PRO A 338 -13.82 -16.39 -10.44
N VAL A 339 -12.82 -15.51 -10.50
CA VAL A 339 -12.81 -14.28 -9.70
C VAL A 339 -14.04 -13.41 -9.96
N GLU A 340 -14.58 -13.39 -11.18
CA GLU A 340 -15.78 -12.64 -11.53
C GLU A 340 -16.99 -13.09 -10.72
N SER A 341 -17.24 -14.41 -10.67
CA SER A 341 -18.32 -14.97 -9.86
C SER A 341 -18.08 -14.70 -8.39
N PHE A 342 -16.84 -14.86 -7.91
CA PHE A 342 -16.51 -14.56 -6.51
C PHE A 342 -16.73 -13.09 -6.14
N LEU A 343 -16.40 -12.14 -7.02
CA LEU A 343 -16.59 -10.71 -6.78
C LEU A 343 -18.08 -10.33 -6.67
N LEU A 344 -18.95 -11.03 -7.41
CA LEU A 344 -20.40 -10.82 -7.37
C LEU A 344 -21.04 -11.52 -6.16
N GLU A 345 -20.74 -12.80 -5.97
CA GLU A 345 -21.38 -13.65 -4.95
C GLU A 345 -20.75 -13.49 -3.56
N ARG A 346 -19.46 -13.15 -3.50
CA ARG A 346 -18.65 -13.04 -2.27
C ARG A 346 -18.63 -14.31 -1.42
N ARG A 347 -18.76 -15.46 -2.08
CA ARG A 347 -18.76 -16.81 -1.52
C ARG A 347 -18.23 -17.80 -2.55
N LEU A 348 -17.72 -18.93 -2.07
CA LEU A 348 -17.14 -20.00 -2.91
C LEU A 348 -18.17 -21.05 -3.33
N GLU A 349 -19.27 -21.14 -2.60
CA GLU A 349 -20.35 -22.09 -2.87
C GLU A 349 -21.69 -21.37 -2.75
N TRP A 350 -22.61 -21.67 -3.66
CA TRP A 350 -23.97 -21.16 -3.64
C TRP A 350 -24.91 -22.12 -4.37
N ASP A 351 -26.14 -22.22 -3.89
CA ASP A 351 -27.22 -22.84 -4.65
C ASP A 351 -27.81 -21.78 -5.59
N PRO A 352 -27.92 -22.07 -6.91
CA PRO A 352 -28.63 -21.18 -7.82
C PRO A 352 -30.15 -21.11 -7.58
N TYR A 353 -30.72 -21.96 -6.70
CA TYR A 353 -32.18 -22.07 -6.47
C TYR A 353 -32.61 -21.95 -5.02
#